data_AF-A0A535N3C0-F1
#
_entry.id   AF-A0A535N3C0-F1
#
_cell.length_a   1.000
_cell.length_b   1.000
_cell.length_c   1.000
_cell.angle_alpha   90.00
_cell.angle_beta   90.00
_cell.angle_gamma   90.00
#
_symmetry.space_group_name_H-M   'P 1'
#
loop_
_entity.id
_entity.type
_entity.pdbx_description
1 polymer ?
#
loop_
_entity_poly.entity_id
_entity_poly.type
_entity_poly.pdbx_seq_one_letter_code
_entity_poly.pdbx_strand_id
1 'polypeptide(L)'
;MSVDQRLVLALLAVWLLLIAPYPVSLDGWAVTLVLALLTLDVVLGMRTGWLAFARGGRLDEREAALRDRAFRLAFRLAALGIATMLVTGYLSAIVGFFVEHQPSPVGPPNPIGARGIAALLELLAIAPTAVIAWLQPRPVQQPASSWRLGWLPLLVVPFSALLWLLAVNALPPRSALAHRVPGGLSMADATCGDFTARRETGFGFGGAIRLQVAVCWNGHQAFAVGDTTLPAPASLPAEEHAGFRMDPGLTNCRPQSGDSDFGRITQGCTETIDQDGTMHYQVRGRVWPAAGGLGARYLRLELTVTRDGRIVNFG
;
A
#
# COMPACT_ATOMS: atom_id res chain seq x y z
N MET A 1 -4.86 10.78 34.21
CA MET A 1 -4.14 10.72 32.92
C MET A 1 -3.92 12.14 32.42
N SER A 2 -2.66 12.54 32.17
CA SER A 2 -2.35 13.88 31.66
C SER A 2 -2.86 14.06 30.23
N VAL A 3 -2.88 15.30 29.73
CA VAL A 3 -3.21 15.59 28.31
C VAL A 3 -2.18 14.95 27.39
N ASP A 4 -0.90 14.98 27.77
CA ASP A 4 0.20 14.42 26.98
C ASP A 4 0.09 12.90 26.86
N GLN A 5 -0.27 12.20 27.94
CA GLN A 5 -0.55 10.77 27.91
C GLN A 5 -1.73 10.43 26.99
N ARG A 6 -2.79 11.25 26.99
CA ARG A 6 -3.91 11.10 26.06
C ARG A 6 -3.49 11.24 24.60
N LEU A 7 -2.62 12.21 24.29
CA LEU A 7 -2.10 12.41 22.94
C LEU A 7 -1.22 11.24 22.49
N VAL A 8 -0.34 10.74 23.37
CA VAL A 8 0.49 9.57 23.08
C VAL A 8 -0.37 8.33 22.82
N LEU A 9 -1.44 8.11 23.61
CA LEU A 9 -2.37 7.01 23.38
C LEU A 9 -3.15 7.17 22.07
N ALA A 10 -3.59 8.39 21.75
CA ALA A 10 -4.24 8.68 20.47
C ALA A 10 -3.30 8.40 19.30
N LEU A 11 -2.05 8.87 19.37
CA LEU A 11 -1.02 8.59 18.38
C LEU A 11 -0.80 7.10 18.19
N LEU A 12 -0.62 6.36 19.30
CA LEU A 12 -0.47 4.91 19.27
C LEU A 12 -1.68 4.23 18.63
N ALA A 13 -2.89 4.69 18.93
CA ALA A 13 -4.11 4.15 18.34
C ALA A 13 -4.18 4.41 16.82
N VAL A 14 -3.88 5.62 16.35
CA VAL A 14 -3.86 5.92 14.91
C VAL A 14 -2.75 5.15 14.20
N TRP A 15 -1.58 5.01 14.82
CA TRP A 15 -0.48 4.20 14.28
C TRP A 15 -0.86 2.72 14.19
N LEU A 16 -1.52 2.17 15.23
CA LEU A 16 -2.05 0.80 15.21
C LEU A 16 -3.11 0.61 14.12
N LEU A 17 -3.98 1.58 13.88
CA LEU A 17 -4.93 1.56 12.77
C LEU A 17 -4.21 1.58 11.41
N LEU A 18 -3.11 2.34 11.31
CA LEU A 18 -2.31 2.40 10.09
C LEU A 18 -1.57 1.09 9.81
N ILE A 19 -1.09 0.37 10.83
CA ILE A 19 -0.45 -0.94 10.63
C ILE A 19 -1.43 -2.11 10.64
N ALA A 20 -2.70 -1.86 10.96
CA ALA A 20 -3.70 -2.91 11.04
C ALA A 20 -3.84 -3.61 9.69
N PRO A 21 -3.86 -4.95 9.67
CA PRO A 21 -4.08 -5.71 8.43
C PRO A 21 -5.53 -5.60 7.93
N TYR A 22 -6.44 -5.13 8.79
CA TYR A 22 -7.86 -4.94 8.48
C TYR A 22 -8.31 -3.51 8.81
N PRO A 23 -9.11 -2.86 7.95
CA PRO A 23 -9.56 -3.36 6.65
C PRO A 23 -8.39 -3.50 5.67
N VAL A 24 -8.51 -4.49 4.78
CA VAL A 24 -7.40 -4.86 3.89
C VAL A 24 -7.06 -3.71 2.92
N SER A 25 -8.06 -2.90 2.56
CA SER A 25 -7.91 -1.59 1.89
C SER A 25 -8.38 -0.47 2.81
N LEU A 26 -7.69 0.68 2.74
CA LEU A 26 -8.17 1.93 3.34
C LEU A 26 -8.88 2.84 2.34
N ASP A 27 -9.00 2.49 1.07
CA ASP A 27 -9.74 3.24 0.02
C ASP A 27 -9.42 4.75 -0.03
N GLY A 28 -8.16 5.10 0.21
CA GLY A 28 -7.67 6.48 0.26
C GLY A 28 -7.61 7.10 1.66
N TRP A 29 -8.19 6.46 2.68
CA TRP A 29 -8.15 6.94 4.07
C TRP A 29 -6.76 6.90 4.70
N ALA A 30 -5.81 6.15 4.14
CA ALA A 30 -4.45 6.10 4.69
C ALA A 30 -3.79 7.49 4.68
N VAL A 31 -4.05 8.33 3.67
CA VAL A 31 -3.58 9.72 3.64
C VAL A 31 -4.13 10.51 4.83
N THR A 32 -5.43 10.36 5.13
CA THR A 32 -6.07 11.03 6.27
C THR A 32 -5.45 10.59 7.59
N LEU A 33 -5.17 9.29 7.76
CA LEU A 33 -4.52 8.76 8.96
C LEU A 33 -3.10 9.32 9.11
N VAL A 34 -2.31 9.40 8.03
CA VAL A 34 -0.97 9.99 8.04
C VAL A 34 -1.03 11.49 8.39
N LEU A 35 -1.99 12.25 7.84
CA LEU A 35 -2.16 13.66 8.19
C LEU A 35 -2.61 13.85 9.66
N ALA A 36 -3.45 12.94 10.18
CA ALA A 36 -3.84 12.94 11.58
C ALA A 36 -2.65 12.66 12.50
N LEU A 37 -1.81 11.68 12.15
CA LEU A 37 -0.55 11.37 12.83
C LEU A 37 0.39 12.58 12.84
N LEU A 38 0.66 13.18 11.68
CA LEU A 38 1.46 14.40 11.57
C LEU A 38 0.91 15.56 12.41
N THR A 39 -0.43 15.68 12.51
CA THR A 39 -1.06 16.70 13.35
C THR A 39 -0.81 16.42 14.83
N LEU A 40 -0.97 15.17 15.27
CA LEU A 40 -0.69 14.75 16.64
C LEU A 40 0.79 14.97 16.98
N ASP A 41 1.70 14.67 16.04
CA ASP A 41 3.14 14.88 16.16
C ASP A 41 3.50 16.33 16.38
N VAL A 42 2.93 17.23 15.56
CA VAL A 42 3.15 18.67 15.71
C VAL A 42 2.63 19.16 17.06
N VAL A 43 1.44 18.72 17.48
CA VAL A 43 0.89 19.06 18.80
C VAL A 43 1.79 18.56 19.92
N LEU A 44 2.27 17.32 19.84
CA LEU A 44 3.15 16.73 20.84
C LEU A 44 4.52 17.42 20.87
N GLY A 45 5.08 17.73 19.70
CA GLY A 45 6.32 18.49 19.55
C GLY A 45 6.20 19.88 20.17
N MET A 46 5.10 20.59 19.92
CA MET A 46 4.84 21.88 20.55
C MET A 46 4.75 21.76 22.08
N ARG A 47 4.06 20.75 22.62
CA ARG A 47 3.89 20.56 24.07
C ARG A 47 5.18 20.13 24.77
N THR A 48 6.04 19.39 24.09
CA THR A 48 7.36 18.96 24.57
C THR A 48 8.47 19.97 24.25
N GLY A 49 8.15 21.12 23.65
CA GLY A 49 9.13 22.14 23.28
C GLY A 49 10.14 21.68 22.23
N TRP A 50 9.78 20.68 21.41
CA TRP A 50 10.64 20.07 20.40
C TRP A 50 11.97 19.54 20.97
N LEU A 51 11.96 19.12 22.24
CA LEU A 51 13.16 18.68 22.99
C LEU A 51 13.89 17.51 22.30
N ALA A 52 13.16 16.63 21.60
CA ALA A 52 13.74 15.56 20.80
C ALA A 52 14.68 16.08 19.69
N PHE A 53 14.39 17.25 19.12
CA PHE A 53 15.10 17.86 17.99
C PHE A 53 15.95 19.07 18.39
N ALA A 54 15.96 19.44 19.67
CA ALA A 54 16.74 20.56 20.18
C ALA A 54 18.26 20.30 20.02
N ARG A 55 19.00 21.33 19.64
CA ARG A 55 20.48 21.26 19.55
C ARG A 55 21.09 21.12 20.95
N GLY A 56 22.12 20.29 21.07
CA GLY A 56 22.78 19.98 22.35
C GLY A 56 23.18 21.20 23.18
N GLY A 57 23.71 22.25 22.54
CA GLY A 57 24.13 23.47 23.24
C GLY A 57 23.00 24.37 23.79
N ARG A 58 21.73 23.99 23.62
CA ARG A 58 20.57 24.69 24.18
C ARG A 58 19.85 23.90 25.27
N LEU A 59 20.34 22.71 25.59
CA LEU A 59 19.72 21.81 26.55
C LEU A 59 20.48 21.89 27.87
N ASP A 60 19.74 22.06 28.96
CA ASP A 60 20.30 21.88 30.30
C ASP A 60 20.66 20.40 30.52
N GLU A 61 21.54 20.11 31.48
CA GLU A 61 21.97 18.73 31.78
C GLU A 61 20.79 17.78 32.07
N ARG A 62 19.75 18.29 32.74
CA ARG A 62 18.52 17.52 33.04
C ARG A 62 17.73 17.20 31.77
N GLU A 63 17.64 18.14 30.84
CA GLU A 63 16.94 17.98 29.57
C GLU A 63 17.69 17.03 28.65
N ALA A 64 19.02 17.17 28.58
CA ALA A 64 19.89 16.25 27.85
C ALA A 64 19.77 14.82 28.39
N ALA A 65 19.84 14.63 29.72
CA ALA A 65 19.70 13.31 30.34
C ALA A 65 18.34 12.66 30.07
N LEU A 66 17.26 13.46 30.10
CA LEU A 66 15.93 12.98 29.74
C LEU A 66 15.87 12.56 28.27
N ARG A 67 16.36 13.41 27.36
CA ARG A 67 16.37 13.14 25.93
C ARG A 67 17.10 11.83 25.62
N ASP A 68 18.28 11.62 26.20
CA ASP A 68 19.08 10.41 26.00
C ASP A 68 18.42 9.16 26.59
N ARG A 69 17.71 9.31 27.72
CA ARG A 69 16.88 8.22 28.26
C ARG A 69 15.70 7.92 27.32
N ALA A 70 15.07 8.95 26.78
CA ALA A 70 13.95 8.80 25.86
C ALA A 70 14.37 8.14 24.55
N PHE A 71 15.50 8.51 23.94
CA PHE A 71 16.01 7.83 22.74
C PHE A 71 16.28 6.36 22.98
N ARG A 72 16.93 5.99 24.10
CA ARG A 72 17.18 4.57 24.43
C ARG A 72 15.91 3.75 24.57
N LEU A 73 14.87 4.32 25.19
CA LEU A 73 13.56 3.67 25.29
C LEU A 73 12.85 3.64 23.95
N ALA A 74 12.89 4.75 23.20
CA ALA A 74 12.29 4.88 21.88
C ALA A 74 12.87 3.88 20.88
N PHE A 75 14.18 3.63 20.89
CA PHE A 75 14.78 2.59 20.04
C PHE A 75 14.25 1.19 20.36
N ARG A 76 14.06 0.86 21.64
CA ARG A 76 13.47 -0.42 22.05
C ARG A 76 12.00 -0.52 21.63
N LEU A 77 11.23 0.56 21.79
CA LEU A 77 9.84 0.63 21.37
C LEU A 77 9.70 0.59 19.85
N ALA A 78 10.59 1.25 19.11
CA ALA A 78 10.64 1.20 17.65
C ALA A 78 10.96 -0.22 17.17
N ALA A 79 11.92 -0.90 17.79
CA ALA A 79 12.22 -2.31 17.49
C ALA A 79 10.99 -3.21 17.76
N LEU A 80 10.29 -2.99 18.87
CA LEU A 80 9.03 -3.69 19.17
C LEU A 80 7.96 -3.40 18.12
N GLY A 81 7.77 -2.13 17.73
CA GLY A 81 6.80 -1.73 16.71
C GLY A 81 7.11 -2.33 15.34
N ILE A 82 8.38 -2.36 14.93
CA ILE A 82 8.84 -3.05 13.71
C ILE A 82 8.51 -4.55 13.79
N ALA A 83 8.78 -5.19 14.92
CA ALA A 83 8.41 -6.59 15.12
C ALA A 83 6.90 -6.79 15.03
N THR A 84 6.08 -5.89 15.61
CA THR A 84 4.62 -5.92 15.48
C THR A 84 4.17 -5.79 14.03
N MET A 85 4.77 -4.89 13.24
CA MET A 85 4.47 -4.74 11.81
C MET A 85 4.81 -6.01 11.01
N LEU A 86 5.96 -6.64 11.29
CA LEU A 86 6.34 -7.88 10.62
C LEU A 86 5.41 -9.04 10.98
N VAL A 87 5.06 -9.18 12.26
CA VAL A 87 4.13 -10.22 12.74
C VAL A 87 2.74 -10.02 12.14
N THR A 88 2.22 -8.78 12.14
CA THR A 88 0.90 -8.49 11.57
C THR A 88 0.86 -8.72 10.06
N GLY A 89 1.90 -8.32 9.31
CA GLY A 89 2.03 -8.60 7.88
C GLY A 89 2.13 -10.11 7.56
N TYR A 90 2.84 -10.87 8.39
CA TYR A 90 2.92 -12.33 8.25
C TYR A 90 1.58 -13.00 8.55
N LEU A 91 0.90 -12.60 9.65
CA LEU A 91 -0.42 -13.12 10.00
C LEU A 91 -1.46 -12.80 8.93
N SER A 92 -1.43 -11.61 8.32
CA SER A 92 -2.36 -11.29 7.23
C SER A 92 -2.14 -12.17 6.00
N ALA A 93 -0.90 -12.53 5.67
CA ALA A 93 -0.62 -13.43 4.57
C ALA A 93 -1.18 -14.84 4.82
N ILE A 94 -1.07 -15.33 6.07
CA ILE A 94 -1.67 -16.60 6.48
C ILE A 94 -3.20 -16.54 6.39
N VAL A 95 -3.83 -15.51 6.96
CA VAL A 95 -5.29 -15.41 6.95
C VAL A 95 -5.83 -15.26 5.53
N GLY A 96 -5.16 -14.48 4.68
CA GLY A 96 -5.54 -14.34 3.27
C GLY A 96 -5.56 -15.67 2.52
N PHE A 97 -4.57 -16.55 2.78
CA PHE A 97 -4.53 -17.90 2.22
C PHE A 97 -5.76 -18.75 2.59
N PHE A 98 -6.26 -18.65 3.82
CA PHE A 98 -7.39 -19.45 4.27
C PHE A 98 -8.77 -18.86 3.94
N VAL A 99 -8.89 -17.53 3.89
CA VAL A 99 -10.19 -16.86 3.75
C VAL A 99 -10.59 -16.69 2.29
N GLU A 100 -9.66 -16.29 1.40
CA GLU A 100 -10.05 -15.89 0.04
C GLU A 100 -10.04 -17.03 -0.97
N HIS A 101 -9.53 -18.23 -0.63
CA HIS A 101 -9.22 -19.33 -1.58
C HIS A 101 -8.47 -18.84 -2.83
N GLN A 102 -7.91 -17.62 -2.80
CA GLN A 102 -7.17 -17.07 -3.90
C GLN A 102 -5.82 -17.75 -3.91
N PRO A 103 -5.35 -18.25 -5.08
CA PRO A 103 -3.97 -18.66 -5.21
C PRO A 103 -3.11 -17.51 -4.72
N SER A 104 -2.26 -17.79 -3.72
CA SER A 104 -1.43 -16.82 -3.00
C SER A 104 -0.93 -15.73 -3.95
N PRO A 105 -1.02 -14.44 -3.59
CA PRO A 105 -0.56 -13.36 -4.45
C PRO A 105 0.83 -13.72 -5.00
N VAL A 106 0.94 -13.79 -6.32
CA VAL A 106 2.15 -14.23 -7.02
C VAL A 106 3.23 -13.18 -6.83
N GLY A 107 4.00 -13.35 -5.76
CA GLY A 107 5.09 -12.51 -5.31
C GLY A 107 5.29 -12.69 -3.81
N PRO A 108 6.51 -12.47 -3.27
CA PRO A 108 6.64 -12.34 -1.82
C PRO A 108 5.60 -11.29 -1.37
N PRO A 109 4.75 -11.58 -0.36
CA PRO A 109 3.85 -10.56 0.18
C PRO A 109 4.72 -9.37 0.47
N ASN A 110 4.52 -8.26 -0.22
CA ASN A 110 5.42 -7.11 -0.11
C ASN A 110 5.18 -6.57 1.30
N PRO A 111 5.97 -6.98 2.30
CA PRO A 111 5.52 -6.94 3.69
C PRO A 111 5.54 -5.50 4.19
N ILE A 112 6.17 -4.61 3.41
CA ILE A 112 6.28 -3.19 3.64
C ILE A 112 5.79 -2.47 2.38
N GLY A 113 4.49 -2.59 2.11
CA GLY A 113 3.82 -1.71 1.14
C GLY A 113 3.93 -0.24 1.59
N ALA A 114 3.45 0.69 0.76
CA ALA A 114 3.43 2.13 1.05
C ALA A 114 2.91 2.45 2.49
N ARG A 115 1.91 1.69 2.95
CA ARG A 115 1.31 1.82 4.29
C ARG A 115 2.31 1.48 5.39
N GLY A 116 3.05 0.38 5.22
CA GLY A 116 4.13 -0.02 6.11
C GLY A 116 5.29 0.96 6.10
N ILE A 117 5.67 1.51 4.93
CA ILE A 117 6.73 2.53 4.86
C ILE A 117 6.32 3.78 5.65
N ALA A 118 5.09 4.27 5.45
CA ALA A 118 4.58 5.43 6.17
C ALA A 118 4.56 5.19 7.70
N ALA A 119 4.05 4.04 8.14
CA ALA A 119 4.02 3.67 9.56
C ALA A 119 5.42 3.50 10.17
N LEU A 120 6.39 3.00 9.40
CA LEU A 120 7.78 2.87 9.84
C LEU A 120 8.44 4.24 10.02
N LEU A 121 8.29 5.11 9.02
CA LEU A 121 8.82 6.47 9.07
C LEU A 121 8.23 7.24 10.25
N GLU A 122 6.92 7.13 10.45
CA GLU A 122 6.22 7.70 11.59
C GLU A 122 6.80 7.21 12.91
N LEU A 123 6.89 5.89 13.10
CA LEU A 123 7.41 5.27 14.32
C LEU A 123 8.82 5.77 14.66
N LEU A 124 9.69 5.85 13.66
CA LEU A 124 11.08 6.28 13.83
C LEU A 124 11.18 7.78 14.15
N ALA A 125 10.34 8.61 13.52
CA ALA A 125 10.35 10.04 13.72
C ALA A 125 9.81 10.44 15.09
N ILE A 126 8.70 9.83 15.54
CA ILE A 126 7.98 10.32 16.71
C ILE A 126 8.27 9.59 18.01
N ALA A 127 8.75 8.35 17.98
CA ALA A 127 8.96 7.56 19.20
C ALA A 127 9.73 8.31 20.31
N PRO A 128 10.81 9.06 20.05
CA PRO A 128 11.48 9.86 21.08
C PRO A 128 10.58 10.92 21.71
N THR A 129 9.83 11.66 20.89
CA THR A 129 8.90 12.72 21.34
C THR A 129 7.75 12.13 22.15
N ALA A 130 7.20 10.99 21.72
CA ALA A 130 6.18 10.24 22.46
C ALA A 130 6.67 9.78 23.83
N VAL A 131 7.89 9.26 23.91
CA VAL A 131 8.50 8.85 25.18
C VAL A 131 8.77 10.07 26.09
N ILE A 132 9.26 11.19 25.55
CA ILE A 132 9.45 12.42 26.33
C ILE A 132 8.12 12.88 26.92
N ALA A 133 7.07 12.98 26.09
CA ALA A 133 5.73 13.38 26.51
C ALA A 133 5.13 12.43 27.58
N TRP A 134 5.47 11.14 27.52
CA TRP A 134 5.05 10.16 28.51
C TRP A 134 5.80 10.30 29.84
N LEU A 135 7.12 10.55 29.78
CA LEU A 135 8.00 10.65 30.96
C LEU A 135 7.90 12.00 31.68
N GLN A 136 7.52 13.07 30.98
CA GLN A 136 7.31 14.41 31.56
C GLN A 136 5.82 14.72 31.74
N PRO A 137 5.25 14.53 32.94
CA PRO A 137 3.84 14.86 33.20
C PRO A 137 3.55 16.36 33.27
N ARG A 138 4.57 17.23 33.18
CA ARG A 138 4.41 18.70 33.18
C ARG A 138 5.06 19.28 31.92
N PRO A 139 4.36 20.19 31.21
CA PRO A 139 4.90 20.82 30.02
C PRO A 139 6.15 21.63 30.38
N VAL A 140 7.16 21.57 29.51
CA VAL A 140 8.31 22.46 29.59
C VAL A 140 7.79 23.88 29.43
N GLN A 141 8.05 24.75 30.41
CA GLN A 141 7.67 26.15 30.32
C GLN A 141 8.47 26.81 29.19
N GLN A 142 7.83 26.94 28.03
CA GLN A 142 8.42 27.67 26.92
C GLN A 142 8.59 29.14 27.30
N PRO A 143 9.75 29.76 26.99
CA PRO A 143 9.92 31.18 27.18
C PRO A 143 8.90 31.94 26.31
N ALA A 144 8.24 32.94 26.88
CA ALA A 144 7.14 33.70 26.28
C ALA A 144 7.48 34.39 24.93
N SER A 145 8.75 34.41 24.52
CA SER A 145 9.22 34.97 23.25
C SER A 145 8.98 34.08 22.02
N SER A 146 8.55 32.82 22.20
CA SER A 146 8.33 31.87 21.09
C SER A 146 7.02 32.08 20.30
N TRP A 147 6.08 32.90 20.80
CA TRP A 147 4.76 33.11 20.19
C TRP A 147 4.81 33.51 18.70
N ARG A 148 5.78 34.32 18.28
CA ARG A 148 5.87 34.82 16.89
C ARG A 148 6.22 33.73 15.86
N LEU A 149 6.83 32.62 16.29
CA LEU A 149 7.11 31.44 15.44
C LEU A 149 6.19 30.25 15.75
N GLY A 150 5.27 30.36 16.71
CA GLY A 150 4.43 29.25 17.19
C GLY A 150 3.47 28.69 16.14
N TRP A 151 3.19 29.42 15.06
CA TRP A 151 2.32 28.98 13.97
C TRP A 151 3.06 28.23 12.85
N LEU A 152 4.40 28.36 12.74
CA LEU A 152 5.16 27.69 11.68
C LEU A 152 5.03 26.16 11.73
N PRO A 153 5.06 25.49 12.90
CA PRO A 153 4.82 24.05 12.96
C PRO A 153 3.42 23.65 12.46
N LEU A 154 2.42 24.52 12.59
CA LEU A 154 1.07 24.26 12.09
C LEU A 154 1.01 24.22 10.56
N LEU A 155 1.96 24.87 9.86
CA LEU A 155 2.07 24.79 8.41
C LEU A 155 2.67 23.48 7.90
N VAL A 156 3.29 22.66 8.77
CA VAL A 156 3.89 21.39 8.35
C VAL A 156 2.83 20.46 7.77
N VAL A 157 1.64 20.38 8.37
CA VAL A 157 0.56 19.51 7.89
C VAL A 157 0.07 19.89 6.48
N PRO A 158 -0.37 21.14 6.21
CA PRO A 158 -0.81 21.51 4.86
C PRO A 158 0.34 21.48 3.84
N PHE A 159 1.57 21.81 4.24
CA PHE A 159 2.73 21.72 3.35
C PHE A 159 3.05 20.26 2.98
N SER A 160 3.01 19.33 3.94
CA SER A 160 3.18 17.90 3.69
C SER A 160 2.08 17.34 2.80
N ALA A 161 0.82 17.75 3.00
CA ALA A 161 -0.28 17.38 2.12
C ALA A 161 -0.08 17.89 0.68
N LEU A 162 0.38 19.13 0.52
CA LEU A 162 0.70 19.70 -0.78
C LEU A 162 1.87 18.97 -1.45
N LEU A 163 2.95 18.74 -0.71
CA LEU A 163 4.14 18.03 -1.19
C LEU A 163 3.80 16.61 -1.64
N TRP A 164 2.96 15.92 -0.87
CA TRP A 164 2.43 14.59 -1.22
C TRP A 164 1.69 14.62 -2.55
N LEU A 165 0.73 15.53 -2.70
CA LEU A 165 -0.04 15.67 -3.93
C LEU A 165 0.89 15.97 -5.11
N LEU A 166 1.85 16.88 -4.94
CA LEU A 166 2.84 17.18 -5.98
C LEU A 166 3.67 15.95 -6.33
N ALA A 167 4.16 15.19 -5.35
CA ALA A 167 4.97 14.00 -5.57
C ALA A 167 4.19 12.92 -6.33
N VAL A 168 2.97 12.60 -5.90
CA VAL A 168 2.13 11.58 -6.55
C VAL A 168 1.77 11.96 -8.00
N ASN A 169 1.58 13.26 -8.27
CA ASN A 169 1.27 13.75 -9.61
C ASN A 169 2.51 13.90 -10.51
N ALA A 170 3.65 14.29 -9.96
CA ALA A 170 4.88 14.52 -10.71
C ALA A 170 5.61 13.21 -11.05
N LEU A 171 5.53 12.20 -10.18
CA LEU A 171 6.23 10.94 -10.38
C LEU A 171 5.61 10.13 -11.54
N PRO A 172 6.44 9.54 -12.42
CA PRO A 172 5.94 8.71 -13.50
C PRO A 172 5.32 7.42 -12.94
N PRO A 173 4.26 6.89 -13.58
CA PRO A 173 3.69 5.61 -13.19
C PRO A 173 4.70 4.48 -13.46
N ARG A 174 4.74 3.49 -12.58
CA ARG A 174 5.58 2.30 -12.71
C ARG A 174 4.74 1.08 -12.99
N SER A 175 5.14 0.29 -13.98
CA SER A 175 4.53 -1.00 -14.28
C SER A 175 5.46 -2.12 -13.85
N ALA A 176 4.88 -3.18 -13.30
CA ALA A 176 5.56 -4.39 -12.91
C ALA A 176 4.76 -5.60 -13.42
N LEU A 177 5.45 -6.54 -14.05
CA LEU A 177 4.89 -7.79 -14.53
C LEU A 177 5.57 -8.94 -13.78
N ALA A 178 4.77 -9.78 -13.16
CA ALA A 178 5.16 -11.07 -12.66
C ALA A 178 4.49 -12.13 -13.54
N HIS A 179 5.30 -12.99 -14.14
CA HIS A 179 4.83 -14.13 -14.91
C HIS A 179 5.31 -15.40 -14.22
N ARG A 180 4.39 -16.33 -14.01
CA ARG A 180 4.70 -17.67 -13.54
C ARG A 180 4.08 -18.66 -14.51
N VAL A 181 4.88 -19.59 -15.00
CA VAL A 181 4.37 -20.80 -15.64
C VAL A 181 4.19 -21.82 -14.49
N PRO A 182 2.97 -22.13 -14.01
CA PRO A 182 2.82 -23.28 -13.16
C PRO A 182 2.94 -24.52 -14.05
N GLY A 183 3.90 -25.39 -13.76
CA GLY A 183 3.95 -26.76 -14.31
C GLY A 183 2.85 -27.66 -13.74
N GLY A 184 1.62 -27.17 -13.59
CA GLY A 184 0.52 -27.86 -12.90
C GLY A 184 -0.89 -27.64 -13.46
N LEU A 185 -1.12 -26.63 -14.30
CA LEU A 185 -2.35 -26.49 -15.09
C LEU A 185 -2.03 -26.89 -16.53
N SER A 186 -2.11 -28.17 -16.83
CA SER A 186 -2.11 -28.68 -18.21
C SER A 186 -3.53 -29.09 -18.55
N MET A 187 -4.09 -28.52 -19.62
CA MET A 187 -5.49 -28.72 -19.98
C MET A 187 -5.53 -29.22 -21.42
N ALA A 188 -5.90 -30.48 -21.66
CA ALA A 188 -6.01 -31.08 -23.01
C ALA A 188 -5.06 -30.49 -24.09
N ASP A 189 -3.75 -30.76 -23.95
CA ASP A 189 -2.67 -30.26 -24.83
C ASP A 189 -2.39 -28.74 -24.81
N ALA A 190 -3.03 -27.99 -23.91
CA ALA A 190 -2.73 -26.60 -23.62
C ALA A 190 -1.81 -26.46 -22.40
N THR A 191 -0.86 -25.53 -22.51
CA THR A 191 -0.03 -25.06 -21.39
C THR A 191 -0.67 -23.80 -20.81
N CYS A 192 -0.74 -23.70 -19.49
CA CYS A 192 -1.29 -22.54 -18.81
C CYS A 192 -0.24 -21.78 -18.02
N GLY A 193 -0.46 -20.48 -17.86
CA GLY A 193 0.40 -19.54 -17.16
C GLY A 193 -0.42 -18.56 -16.34
N ASP A 194 0.10 -18.20 -15.17
CA ASP A 194 -0.45 -17.12 -14.35
C ASP A 194 0.33 -15.83 -14.64
N PHE A 195 -0.41 -14.76 -14.90
CA PHE A 195 0.12 -13.45 -15.19
C PHE A 195 -0.45 -12.46 -14.19
N THR A 196 0.45 -11.82 -13.43
CA THR A 196 0.10 -10.73 -12.53
C THR A 196 0.80 -9.47 -12.99
N ALA A 197 0.02 -8.45 -13.29
CA ALA A 197 0.48 -7.20 -13.85
C ALA A 197 -0.05 -6.06 -12.97
N ARG A 198 0.83 -5.14 -12.58
CA ARG A 198 0.51 -4.02 -11.69
C ARG A 198 1.03 -2.73 -12.30
N ARG A 199 0.23 -1.66 -12.23
CA ARG A 199 0.68 -0.31 -12.56
C ARG A 199 0.31 0.65 -11.44
N GLU A 200 1.30 1.30 -10.85
CA GLU A 200 1.15 2.14 -9.67
C GLU A 200 1.63 3.57 -9.90
N THR A 201 1.11 4.50 -9.10
CA THR A 201 1.51 5.91 -9.10
C THR A 201 2.12 6.29 -7.76
N GLY A 202 3.12 7.18 -7.80
CA GLY A 202 3.81 7.65 -6.60
C GLY A 202 4.37 6.52 -5.73
N PHE A 203 4.88 5.43 -6.31
CA PHE A 203 5.38 4.25 -5.56
C PHE A 203 4.34 3.61 -4.64
N GLY A 204 3.07 3.57 -5.08
CA GLY A 204 1.95 3.02 -4.32
C GLY A 204 1.23 4.05 -3.45
N PHE A 205 1.80 5.25 -3.25
CA PHE A 205 1.16 6.34 -2.51
C PHE A 205 0.04 7.06 -3.28
N GLY A 206 -0.08 6.83 -4.60
CA GLY A 206 -1.23 7.29 -5.40
C GLY A 206 -2.26 6.20 -5.72
N GLY A 207 -2.02 4.98 -5.25
CA GLY A 207 -2.77 3.78 -5.61
C GLY A 207 -2.24 3.07 -6.86
N ALA A 208 -2.77 1.87 -7.11
CA ALA A 208 -2.37 1.00 -8.21
C ALA A 208 -3.53 0.25 -8.87
N ILE A 209 -3.49 0.11 -10.20
CA ILE A 209 -4.35 -0.84 -10.90
C ILE A 209 -3.62 -2.18 -11.04
N ARG A 210 -4.37 -3.26 -11.01
CA ARG A 210 -3.83 -4.62 -11.14
C ARG A 210 -4.68 -5.46 -12.06
N LEU A 211 -3.99 -6.36 -12.75
CA LEU A 211 -4.50 -7.46 -13.56
C LEU A 211 -3.92 -8.76 -13.00
N GLN A 212 -4.75 -9.73 -12.65
CA GLN A 212 -4.33 -11.09 -12.32
C GLN A 212 -5.12 -12.05 -13.19
N VAL A 213 -4.47 -12.77 -14.10
CA VAL A 213 -5.15 -13.61 -15.08
C VAL A 213 -4.41 -14.91 -15.31
N ALA A 214 -5.16 -15.99 -15.46
CA ALA A 214 -4.67 -17.27 -15.92
C ALA A 214 -4.97 -17.39 -17.42
N VAL A 215 -3.93 -17.58 -18.22
CA VAL A 215 -4.02 -17.72 -19.68
C VAL A 215 -3.48 -19.08 -20.08
N CYS A 216 -4.25 -19.82 -20.86
CA CYS A 216 -3.81 -21.07 -21.47
C CYS A 216 -3.57 -20.87 -22.97
N TRP A 217 -2.68 -21.69 -23.54
CA TRP A 217 -2.36 -21.67 -24.95
C TRP A 217 -2.01 -23.07 -25.46
N ASN A 218 -2.37 -23.34 -26.71
CA ASN A 218 -2.23 -24.68 -27.34
C ASN A 218 -1.47 -24.64 -28.68
N GLY A 219 -0.72 -23.57 -28.97
CA GLY A 219 -0.04 -23.36 -30.25
C GLY A 219 -0.94 -22.86 -31.40
N HIS A 220 -2.26 -22.95 -31.24
CA HIS A 220 -3.23 -22.40 -32.19
C HIS A 220 -3.86 -21.09 -31.70
N GLN A 221 -4.19 -21.00 -30.40
CA GLN A 221 -4.72 -19.80 -29.77
C GLN A 221 -4.36 -19.73 -28.28
N ALA A 222 -4.32 -18.51 -27.75
CA ALA A 222 -4.36 -18.22 -26.33
C ALA A 222 -5.78 -17.85 -25.90
N PHE A 223 -6.17 -18.25 -24.68
CA PHE A 223 -7.51 -18.04 -24.16
C PHE A 223 -7.50 -17.86 -22.64
N ALA A 224 -8.43 -17.05 -22.14
CA ALA A 224 -8.64 -16.83 -20.71
C ALA A 224 -9.22 -18.09 -20.05
N VAL A 225 -8.77 -18.40 -18.83
CA VAL A 225 -9.43 -19.41 -18.00
C VAL A 225 -10.53 -18.74 -17.18
N GLY A 226 -11.75 -19.28 -17.26
CA GLY A 226 -12.90 -18.84 -16.47
C GLY A 226 -13.76 -17.72 -17.08
N ASP A 227 -13.32 -17.05 -18.15
CA ASP A 227 -14.18 -16.10 -18.89
C ASP A 227 -14.97 -16.83 -19.99
N THR A 228 -16.29 -16.85 -19.84
CA THR A 228 -17.23 -17.51 -20.77
C THR A 228 -17.72 -16.60 -21.89
N THR A 229 -17.36 -15.32 -21.86
CA THR A 229 -17.72 -14.35 -22.90
C THR A 229 -16.81 -14.45 -24.12
N LEU A 230 -15.66 -15.13 -23.97
CA LEU A 230 -14.68 -15.36 -25.02
C LEU A 230 -14.84 -16.74 -25.67
N PRO A 231 -14.52 -16.87 -26.96
CA PRO A 231 -14.62 -18.14 -27.65
C PRO A 231 -13.62 -19.17 -27.08
N ALA A 232 -14.15 -20.31 -26.63
CA ALA A 232 -13.33 -21.45 -26.26
C ALA A 232 -12.66 -22.06 -27.51
N PRO A 233 -11.43 -22.57 -27.39
CA PRO A 233 -10.79 -23.30 -28.50
C PRO A 233 -11.59 -24.53 -28.88
N ALA A 234 -11.69 -24.79 -30.20
CA ALA A 234 -12.37 -25.96 -30.73
C ALA A 234 -11.74 -27.30 -30.29
N SER A 235 -10.46 -27.28 -29.87
CA SER A 235 -9.74 -28.44 -29.35
C SER A 235 -10.15 -28.85 -27.94
N LEU A 236 -10.88 -28.00 -27.22
CA LEU A 236 -11.21 -28.21 -25.82
C LEU A 236 -12.64 -28.74 -25.65
N PRO A 237 -12.84 -29.89 -24.97
CA PRO A 237 -14.16 -30.38 -24.65
C PRO A 237 -14.94 -29.32 -23.84
N ALA A 238 -16.18 -29.05 -24.23
CA ALA A 238 -17.02 -28.04 -23.56
C ALA A 238 -17.21 -28.32 -22.05
N GLU A 239 -17.13 -29.58 -21.63
CA GLU A 239 -17.23 -30.01 -20.24
C GLU A 239 -15.98 -29.64 -19.42
N GLU A 240 -14.79 -29.71 -20.02
CA GLU A 240 -13.52 -29.37 -19.37
C GLU A 240 -13.41 -27.85 -19.18
N HIS A 241 -13.80 -27.08 -20.20
CA HIS A 241 -13.90 -25.62 -20.10
C HIS A 241 -14.95 -25.17 -19.07
N ALA A 242 -16.03 -25.94 -18.89
CA ALA A 242 -17.04 -25.68 -17.87
C ALA A 242 -16.57 -26.01 -16.44
N GLY A 243 -15.66 -26.97 -16.25
CA GLY A 243 -15.12 -27.35 -14.94
C GLY A 243 -14.29 -26.22 -14.28
N PHE A 244 -13.58 -25.43 -15.08
CA PHE A 244 -12.81 -24.28 -14.61
C PHE A 244 -13.67 -23.02 -14.37
N ARG A 245 -14.98 -23.05 -14.65
CA ARG A 245 -15.93 -21.99 -14.26
C ARG A 245 -16.05 -21.85 -12.74
N MET A 246 -15.62 -22.85 -11.98
CA MET A 246 -15.78 -22.87 -10.52
C MET A 246 -14.68 -22.15 -9.75
N ASP A 247 -13.63 -21.65 -10.42
CA ASP A 247 -12.56 -20.90 -9.74
C ASP A 247 -12.54 -19.42 -10.19
N PRO A 248 -13.45 -18.57 -9.66
CA PRO A 248 -13.56 -17.15 -10.00
C PRO A 248 -12.32 -16.33 -9.60
N GLY A 249 -11.29 -16.94 -9.00
CA GLY A 249 -10.01 -16.32 -8.65
C GLY A 249 -8.96 -16.33 -9.76
N LEU A 250 -9.18 -17.07 -10.86
CA LEU A 250 -8.18 -17.25 -11.92
C LEU A 250 -8.03 -16.03 -12.84
N THR A 251 -9.12 -15.32 -13.12
CA THR A 251 -9.13 -14.08 -13.90
C THR A 251 -9.82 -13.01 -13.07
N ASN A 252 -9.02 -12.15 -12.45
CA ASN A 252 -9.47 -11.07 -11.58
C ASN A 252 -8.85 -9.74 -12.00
N CYS A 253 -9.72 -8.88 -12.53
CA CYS A 253 -9.40 -7.47 -12.80
C CYS A 253 -10.04 -6.54 -11.76
N ARG A 254 -9.97 -6.86 -10.47
CA ARG A 254 -10.34 -5.97 -9.36
C ARG A 254 -9.10 -5.48 -8.59
N PRO A 255 -9.16 -4.28 -7.99
CA PRO A 255 -8.05 -3.81 -7.17
C PRO A 255 -7.85 -4.84 -6.06
N GLN A 256 -6.60 -5.25 -5.82
CA GLN A 256 -6.34 -5.95 -4.58
C GLN A 256 -6.37 -4.93 -3.45
N SER A 257 -6.74 -5.42 -2.28
CA SER A 257 -6.90 -4.66 -1.07
C SER A 257 -5.80 -3.64 -0.76
N GLY A 258 -4.52 -4.01 -0.86
CA GLY A 258 -3.40 -3.10 -0.60
C GLY A 258 -3.11 -2.07 -1.70
N ASP A 259 -3.79 -2.14 -2.84
CA ASP A 259 -3.54 -1.25 -3.97
C ASP A 259 -4.27 0.10 -3.82
N SER A 260 -5.26 0.21 -2.94
CA SER A 260 -6.13 1.38 -2.76
C SER A 260 -5.95 2.08 -1.40
N ASP A 261 -4.87 1.83 -0.67
CA ASP A 261 -4.65 2.39 0.66
C ASP A 261 -4.66 3.92 0.70
N PHE A 262 -3.86 4.51 -0.19
CA PHE A 262 -3.65 5.95 -0.28
C PHE A 262 -4.42 6.61 -1.42
N GLY A 263 -5.15 5.82 -2.21
CA GLY A 263 -5.97 6.36 -3.28
C GLY A 263 -7.20 5.52 -3.54
N ARG A 264 -8.31 6.18 -3.85
CA ARG A 264 -9.50 5.50 -4.33
C ARG A 264 -9.27 5.05 -5.77
N ILE A 265 -9.82 3.90 -6.14
CA ILE A 265 -9.61 3.31 -7.47
C ILE A 265 -10.95 2.90 -8.06
N THR A 266 -11.13 3.22 -9.33
CA THR A 266 -12.12 2.57 -10.19
C THR A 266 -11.37 1.93 -11.33
N GLN A 267 -11.70 0.69 -11.65
CA GLN A 267 -11.07 -0.01 -12.77
C GLN A 267 -12.07 -0.88 -13.52
N GLY A 268 -11.82 -1.01 -14.81
CA GLY A 268 -12.51 -1.91 -15.72
C GLY A 268 -11.51 -2.70 -16.56
N CYS A 269 -11.93 -3.87 -16.98
CA CYS A 269 -11.15 -4.80 -17.79
C CYS A 269 -11.88 -5.05 -19.10
N THR A 270 -11.12 -5.16 -20.18
CA THR A 270 -11.61 -5.64 -21.47
C THR A 270 -10.67 -6.72 -21.95
N GLU A 271 -11.27 -7.82 -22.40
CA GLU A 271 -10.58 -9.02 -22.83
C GLU A 271 -11.02 -9.35 -24.26
N THR A 272 -10.08 -9.63 -25.14
CA THR A 272 -10.37 -9.92 -26.55
C THR A 272 -9.32 -10.88 -27.13
N ILE A 273 -9.75 -11.78 -28.02
CA ILE A 273 -8.87 -12.64 -28.82
C ILE A 273 -8.89 -12.14 -30.25
N ASP A 274 -7.72 -11.93 -30.85
CA ASP A 274 -7.60 -11.51 -32.25
C ASP A 274 -7.69 -12.69 -33.23
N GLN A 275 -7.61 -12.40 -34.54
CA GLN A 275 -7.67 -13.43 -35.59
C GLN A 275 -6.44 -14.35 -35.62
N ASP A 276 -5.31 -13.91 -35.05
CA ASP A 276 -4.07 -14.68 -34.98
C ASP A 276 -4.05 -15.64 -33.77
N GLY A 277 -5.11 -15.64 -32.97
CA GLY A 277 -5.21 -16.42 -31.74
C GLY A 277 -4.42 -15.81 -30.59
N THR A 278 -4.16 -14.51 -30.62
CA THR A 278 -3.48 -13.75 -29.55
C THR A 278 -4.51 -13.19 -28.59
N MET A 279 -4.24 -13.34 -27.30
CA MET A 279 -5.07 -12.84 -26.22
C MET A 279 -4.62 -11.44 -25.81
N HIS A 280 -5.55 -10.49 -25.76
CA HIS A 280 -5.33 -9.12 -25.32
C HIS A 280 -6.15 -8.81 -24.08
N TYR A 281 -5.44 -8.41 -23.02
CA TYR A 281 -6.03 -7.83 -21.83
C TYR A 281 -5.73 -6.35 -21.77
N GLN A 282 -6.75 -5.58 -21.46
CA GLN A 282 -6.63 -4.16 -21.22
C GLN A 282 -7.37 -3.79 -19.93
N VAL A 283 -6.61 -3.31 -18.95
CA VAL A 283 -7.14 -2.69 -17.74
C VAL A 283 -7.08 -1.19 -17.89
N ARG A 284 -8.20 -0.52 -17.66
CA ARG A 284 -8.27 0.93 -17.56
C ARG A 284 -8.80 1.28 -16.19
N GLY A 285 -8.12 2.18 -15.51
CA GLY A 285 -8.60 2.66 -14.21
C GLY A 285 -8.30 4.12 -13.99
N ARG A 286 -9.05 4.69 -13.06
CA ARG A 286 -8.86 6.04 -12.55
C ARG A 286 -8.51 5.96 -11.07
N VAL A 287 -7.37 6.54 -10.73
CA VAL A 287 -6.87 6.62 -9.35
C VAL A 287 -7.02 8.04 -8.82
N TRP A 288 -7.45 8.17 -7.56
CA TRP A 288 -7.61 9.45 -6.87
C TRP A 288 -6.83 9.44 -5.56
N PRO A 289 -5.71 10.18 -5.47
CA PRO A 289 -4.88 10.20 -4.26
C PRO A 289 -5.45 11.06 -3.13
N ALA A 290 -6.51 11.82 -3.38
CA ALA A 290 -7.19 12.63 -2.37
C ALA A 290 -8.71 12.68 -2.60
N ALA A 291 -9.43 12.94 -1.50
CA ALA A 291 -10.87 13.18 -1.52
C ALA A 291 -11.23 14.35 -2.46
N GLY A 292 -12.44 14.30 -3.03
CA GLY A 292 -12.90 15.32 -4.00
C GLY A 292 -12.29 15.19 -5.40
N GLY A 293 -11.48 14.16 -5.65
CA GLY A 293 -10.95 13.85 -6.98
C GLY A 293 -9.73 14.68 -7.40
N LEU A 294 -9.10 15.39 -6.47
CA LEU A 294 -7.88 16.15 -6.71
C LEU A 294 -6.73 15.20 -7.06
N GLY A 295 -5.97 15.56 -8.10
CA GLY A 295 -4.85 14.74 -8.58
C GLY A 295 -5.26 13.43 -9.24
N ALA A 296 -6.50 13.33 -9.76
CA ALA A 296 -6.95 12.13 -10.46
C ALA A 296 -6.05 11.81 -11.65
N ARG A 297 -5.68 10.53 -11.81
CA ARG A 297 -4.92 10.06 -12.98
C ARG A 297 -5.57 8.85 -13.61
N TYR A 298 -5.47 8.77 -14.93
CA TYR A 298 -5.87 7.59 -15.68
C TYR A 298 -4.66 6.68 -15.85
N LEU A 299 -4.84 5.41 -15.51
CA LEU A 299 -3.87 4.35 -15.72
C LEU A 299 -4.44 3.37 -16.73
N ARG A 300 -3.58 2.93 -17.63
CA ARG A 300 -3.84 1.86 -18.59
C ARG A 300 -2.82 0.77 -18.33
N LEU A 301 -3.23 -0.47 -18.35
CA LEU A 301 -2.32 -1.61 -18.34
C LEU A 301 -2.74 -2.53 -19.47
N GLU A 302 -1.78 -2.91 -20.30
CA GLU A 302 -1.98 -3.86 -21.38
C GLU A 302 -1.13 -5.10 -21.16
N LEU A 303 -1.71 -6.26 -21.43
CA LEU A 303 -1.01 -7.54 -21.48
C LEU A 303 -1.45 -8.26 -22.74
N THR A 304 -0.49 -8.67 -23.56
CA THR A 304 -0.74 -9.43 -24.79
C THR A 304 0.01 -10.75 -24.74
N VAL A 305 -0.71 -11.86 -24.83
CA VAL A 305 -0.18 -13.23 -24.78
C VAL A 305 -0.48 -13.95 -26.08
N THR A 306 0.55 -14.41 -26.77
CA THR A 306 0.42 -15.16 -28.03
C THR A 306 -0.05 -16.59 -27.81
N ARG A 307 -0.50 -17.23 -28.89
CA ARG A 307 -0.80 -18.66 -28.97
C ARG A 307 0.35 -19.60 -28.56
N ASP A 308 1.58 -19.09 -28.48
CA ASP A 308 2.77 -19.81 -28.01
C ASP A 308 3.12 -19.51 -26.54
N GLY A 309 2.28 -18.74 -25.85
CA GLY A 309 2.50 -18.32 -24.46
C GLY A 309 3.50 -17.18 -24.27
N ARG A 310 3.97 -16.56 -25.36
CA ARG A 310 4.91 -15.42 -25.28
C ARG A 310 4.17 -14.12 -25.04
N ILE A 311 4.72 -13.30 -24.14
CA ILE A 311 4.26 -11.93 -23.87
C ILE A 311 4.85 -11.00 -24.93
N VAL A 312 4.00 -10.36 -25.73
CA VAL A 312 4.44 -9.49 -26.85
C VAL A 312 4.33 -8.00 -26.51
N ASN A 313 3.43 -7.65 -25.61
CA ASN A 313 3.24 -6.28 -25.15
C ASN A 313 2.89 -6.26 -23.67
N PHE A 314 3.57 -5.37 -22.94
CA PHE A 314 3.30 -5.04 -21.54
C PHE A 314 3.59 -3.55 -21.32
N GLY A 315 2.57 -2.78 -20.94
CA GLY A 315 2.68 -1.32 -20.86
C GLY A 315 1.61 -0.64 -20.03
#